data_AF-A0A947XT02-F1
#
_entry.id   AF-A0A947XT02-F1
#
_cell.length_a   1.000
_cell.length_b   1.000
_cell.length_c   1.000
_cell.angle_alpha   90.00
_cell.angle_beta   90.00
_cell.angle_gamma   90.00
#
_symmetry.space_group_name_H-M   'P 1'
#
loop_
_entity.id
_entity.type
_entity.pdbx_description
1 polymer ?
#
loop_
_entity_poly.entity_id
_entity_poly.type
_entity_poly.pdbx_seq_one_letter_code
_entity_poly.pdbx_strand_id
1 'polypeptide(L)'
;MSKVLLALTSVALLGLSGCADLYANKSGDKPAMAKAAISAEAQAALSAAQADVKAAKAQFALWTTADAALKAAEKAAETGDSATVIKQSKLASDHAKKGLAQLNYPMLKVGD
;
A
#
# COMPACT_ATOMS: atom_id res chain seq x y z
N MET A 1 34.29 -6.48 -18.73
CA MET A 1 34.16 -5.79 -20.03
C MET A 1 32.88 -4.98 -20.02
N SER A 2 33.01 -3.66 -19.81
CA SER A 2 31.88 -2.74 -19.66
C SER A 2 31.46 -2.26 -21.06
N LYS A 3 30.23 -2.58 -21.48
CA LYS A 3 29.65 -2.04 -22.71
C LYS A 3 28.57 -1.03 -22.34
N VAL A 4 29.02 0.21 -22.20
CA VAL A 4 28.21 1.41 -22.28
C VAL A 4 27.71 1.54 -23.71
N LEU A 5 26.40 1.64 -23.91
CA LEU A 5 25.81 2.25 -25.10
C LEU A 5 24.71 3.20 -24.65
N LEU A 6 25.08 4.47 -24.69
CA LEU A 6 24.25 5.67 -24.63
C LEU A 6 23.50 5.83 -25.96
N ALA A 7 22.19 6.09 -25.89
CA ALA A 7 21.41 6.85 -26.86
C ALA A 7 20.14 7.32 -26.11
N LEU A 8 20.16 8.49 -25.47
CA LEU A 8 19.88 9.83 -26.01
C LEU A 8 18.68 9.86 -26.97
N THR A 9 17.60 10.52 -26.50
CA THR A 9 16.45 11.18 -27.19
C THR A 9 15.17 10.87 -26.40
N SER A 10 14.38 11.79 -25.84
CA SER A 10 14.20 13.21 -26.12
C SER A 10 13.71 13.93 -24.86
N VAL A 11 14.22 15.14 -24.66
CA VAL A 11 13.58 16.16 -23.83
C VAL A 11 12.22 16.50 -24.47
N ALA A 12 11.15 16.35 -23.69
CA ALA A 12 9.93 17.11 -23.86
C ALA A 12 9.59 17.73 -22.50
N LEU A 13 10.23 18.87 -22.23
CA LEU A 13 9.74 19.84 -21.25
C LEU A 13 8.55 20.55 -21.89
N LEU A 14 7.34 20.22 -21.46
CA LEU A 14 6.20 21.13 -21.52
C LEU A 14 5.51 21.08 -20.17
N GLY A 15 5.56 22.22 -19.48
CA GLY A 15 4.97 22.40 -18.17
C GLY A 15 3.45 22.29 -18.18
N LEU A 16 2.91 21.90 -17.04
CA LEU A 16 1.55 22.24 -16.67
C LEU A 16 1.56 22.79 -15.25
N SER A 17 1.92 24.07 -15.15
CA SER A 17 1.39 24.94 -14.11
C SER A 17 -0.14 24.90 -14.19
N GLY A 18 -0.81 24.93 -13.05
CA GLY A 18 -2.24 24.70 -12.94
C GLY A 18 -3.12 25.62 -13.80
N CYS A 19 -4.28 25.10 -14.14
CA CYS A 19 -5.47 25.90 -14.43
C CYS A 19 -6.65 25.27 -13.69
N ALA A 20 -7.18 26.03 -12.74
CA ALA A 20 -8.60 26.05 -12.45
C ALA A 20 -9.37 26.39 -13.75
N ASP A 21 -10.58 25.84 -13.85
CA ASP A 21 -11.66 26.23 -14.75
C ASP A 21 -11.31 26.61 -16.19
N LEU A 22 -11.59 25.71 -17.14
CA LEU A 22 -12.09 26.07 -18.48
C LEU A 22 -12.49 24.84 -19.31
N TYR A 23 -13.46 24.04 -18.87
CA TYR A 23 -14.28 23.22 -19.79
C TYR A 23 -15.71 23.10 -19.30
N ALA A 24 -16.49 24.16 -19.56
CA ALA A 24 -17.92 24.06 -19.68
C ALA A 24 -18.27 23.23 -20.94
N ASN A 25 -19.24 22.33 -20.77
CA ASN A 25 -19.98 21.59 -21.81
C ASN A 25 -19.23 20.54 -22.64
N LYS A 26 -19.23 19.30 -22.14
CA LYS A 26 -19.59 18.13 -22.95
C LYS A 26 -20.50 17.20 -22.15
N SER A 27 -21.79 17.30 -22.44
CA SER A 27 -22.85 16.42 -21.94
C SER A 27 -22.68 15.02 -22.52
N GLY A 28 -22.94 13.99 -21.71
CA GLY A 28 -23.29 12.66 -22.21
C GLY A 28 -22.34 11.52 -21.84
N ASP A 29 -21.83 11.47 -20.61
CA ASP A 29 -21.51 10.19 -19.98
C ASP A 29 -22.03 10.22 -18.55
N LYS A 30 -22.92 9.28 -18.24
CA LYS A 30 -23.34 8.97 -16.87
C LYS A 30 -22.05 8.85 -16.05
N PRO A 31 -21.87 9.57 -14.92
CA PRO A 31 -20.64 9.45 -14.16
C PRO A 31 -20.53 7.98 -13.75
N ALA A 32 -19.61 7.26 -14.38
CA ALA A 32 -19.09 6.04 -13.81
C ALA A 32 -18.59 6.47 -12.45
N MET A 33 -19.31 6.05 -11.41
CA MET A 33 -19.08 6.46 -10.03
C MET A 33 -17.59 6.29 -9.77
N ALA A 34 -16.85 7.40 -9.78
CA ALA A 34 -15.40 7.37 -9.71
C ALA A 34 -15.08 6.64 -8.42
N LYS A 35 -14.45 5.47 -8.52
CA LYS A 35 -14.05 4.69 -7.35
C LYS A 35 -13.29 5.67 -6.45
N ALA A 36 -13.78 5.86 -5.23
CA ALA A 36 -13.20 6.83 -4.31
C ALA A 36 -11.72 6.50 -4.15
N ALA A 37 -10.86 7.36 -4.71
CA ALA A 37 -9.43 7.12 -4.73
C ALA A 37 -8.85 7.45 -3.35
N ILE A 38 -8.03 6.54 -2.81
CA ILE A 38 -7.27 6.81 -1.59
C ILE A 38 -6.06 7.70 -1.88
N SER A 39 -5.54 8.36 -0.85
CA SER A 39 -4.33 9.18 -0.96
C SER A 39 -3.10 8.34 -1.35
N ALA A 40 -2.07 9.00 -1.91
CA ALA A 40 -0.80 8.34 -2.22
C ALA A 40 -0.13 7.73 -0.98
N GLU A 41 -0.24 8.38 0.18
CA GLU A 41 0.26 7.85 1.46
C GLU A 41 -0.51 6.56 1.84
N ALA A 42 -1.84 6.57 1.72
CA ALA A 42 -2.66 5.41 2.01
C ALA A 42 -2.33 4.23 1.08
N GLN A 43 -2.12 4.50 -0.20
CA GLN A 43 -1.69 3.48 -1.17
C GLN A 43 -0.32 2.89 -0.80
N ALA A 44 0.64 3.73 -0.44
CA ALA A 44 1.97 3.28 -0.03
C ALA A 44 1.91 2.43 1.26
N ALA A 45 1.13 2.87 2.25
CA ALA A 45 0.93 2.12 3.49
C ALA A 45 0.29 0.75 3.23
N LEU A 46 -0.74 0.70 2.38
CA LEU A 46 -1.41 -0.55 2.02
C LEU A 46 -0.47 -1.53 1.31
N SER A 47 0.31 -1.06 0.33
CA SER A 47 1.29 -1.90 -0.37
C SER A 47 2.38 -2.42 0.56
N ALA A 48 2.87 -1.61 1.50
CA ALA A 48 3.83 -2.06 2.51
C ALA A 48 3.24 -3.15 3.43
N ALA A 49 2.01 -2.95 3.92
CA ALA A 49 1.32 -3.91 4.76
C ALA A 49 1.09 -5.25 4.03
N GLN A 50 0.70 -5.23 2.76
CA GLN A 50 0.53 -6.42 1.94
C GLN A 50 1.85 -7.20 1.78
N ALA A 51 2.97 -6.50 1.59
CA ALA A 51 4.29 -7.13 1.51
C ALA A 51 4.71 -7.76 2.84
N ASP A 52 4.54 -7.05 3.96
CA ASP A 52 4.87 -7.55 5.30
C ASP A 52 4.02 -8.77 5.68
N VAL A 53 2.71 -8.73 5.44
CA VAL A 53 1.79 -9.86 5.68
C VAL A 53 2.16 -11.06 4.81
N LYS A 54 2.52 -10.85 3.55
CA LYS A 54 3.01 -11.92 2.66
C LYS A 54 4.29 -12.55 3.21
N ALA A 55 5.23 -11.74 3.69
CA ALA A 55 6.49 -12.22 4.28
C ALA A 55 6.24 -13.05 5.56
N ALA A 56 5.39 -12.55 6.46
CA ALA A 56 5.01 -13.28 7.68
C ALA A 56 4.29 -14.60 7.36
N LYS A 57 3.37 -14.59 6.38
CA LYS A 57 2.64 -15.79 5.95
C LYS A 57 3.57 -16.86 5.37
N ALA A 58 4.57 -16.46 4.58
CA ALA A 58 5.54 -17.39 4.00
C ALA A 58 6.38 -18.15 5.05
N GLN A 59 6.53 -17.57 6.25
CA GLN A 59 7.25 -18.18 7.37
C GLN A 59 6.32 -18.77 8.43
N PHE A 60 5.03 -18.96 8.13
CA PHE A 60 4.01 -19.43 9.09
C PHE A 60 3.92 -18.59 10.37
N ALA A 61 4.31 -17.32 10.28
CA ALA A 61 4.40 -16.38 11.39
C ALA A 61 3.30 -15.31 11.37
N LEU A 62 2.30 -15.46 10.50
CA LEU A 62 1.22 -14.49 10.38
C LEU A 62 0.24 -14.60 11.54
N TRP A 63 0.15 -13.55 12.35
CA TRP A 63 -0.87 -13.42 13.38
C TRP A 63 -2.24 -13.09 12.76
N THR A 64 -3.32 -13.63 13.34
CA THR A 64 -4.70 -13.39 12.88
C THR A 64 -5.11 -11.92 12.95
N THR A 65 -4.54 -11.16 13.89
CA THR A 65 -4.77 -9.72 14.02
C THR A 65 -4.14 -8.91 12.89
N ALA A 66 -2.99 -9.36 12.35
CA ALA A 66 -2.38 -8.75 11.17
C ALA A 66 -3.23 -8.98 9.91
N ASP A 67 -3.73 -10.22 9.74
CA ASP A 67 -4.64 -10.58 8.64
C ASP A 67 -5.96 -9.81 8.70
N ALA A 68 -6.57 -9.71 9.89
CA ALA A 68 -7.81 -8.95 10.09
C ALA A 68 -7.62 -7.45 9.81
N ALA A 69 -6.50 -6.86 10.25
CA ALA A 69 -6.17 -5.47 9.97
C ALA A 69 -5.95 -5.22 8.47
N LEU A 70 -5.25 -6.13 7.77
CA LEU A 70 -5.07 -5.99 6.32
C LEU A 70 -6.41 -6.00 5.57
N LYS A 71 -7.31 -6.94 5.90
CA LYS A 71 -8.66 -7.00 5.31
C LYS A 71 -9.46 -5.73 5.59
N ALA A 72 -9.33 -5.16 6.79
CA ALA A 72 -9.98 -3.89 7.13
C ALA A 72 -9.41 -2.72 6.31
N ALA A 73 -8.10 -2.68 6.08
CA ALA A 73 -7.46 -1.69 5.22
C ALA A 73 -7.95 -1.82 3.77
N GLU A 74 -8.00 -3.03 3.23
CA GLU A 74 -8.48 -3.30 1.86
C GLU A 74 -9.93 -2.86 1.68
N LYS A 75 -10.81 -3.18 2.66
CA LYS A 75 -12.21 -2.73 2.66
C LYS A 75 -12.32 -1.20 2.73
N ALA A 76 -11.50 -0.53 3.55
CA ALA A 76 -11.49 0.94 3.61
C ALA A 76 -11.01 1.58 2.30
N ALA A 77 -10.09 0.92 1.60
CA ALA A 77 -9.62 1.38 0.30
C ALA A 77 -10.72 1.31 -0.77
N GLU A 78 -11.66 0.36 -0.67
CA GLU A 78 -12.82 0.28 -1.57
C GLU A 78 -13.75 1.49 -1.43
N THR A 79 -13.83 2.08 -0.24
CA THR A 79 -14.66 3.26 0.05
C THR A 79 -13.88 4.58 0.02
N GLY A 80 -12.59 4.56 -0.34
CA GLY A 80 -11.74 5.76 -0.37
C GLY A 80 -11.35 6.32 1.00
N ASP A 81 -11.55 5.56 2.09
CA ASP A 81 -11.24 6.01 3.46
C ASP A 81 -9.73 5.89 3.73
N SER A 82 -9.00 6.92 3.30
CA SER A 82 -7.55 6.98 3.43
C SER A 82 -7.06 6.93 4.88
N ALA A 83 -7.82 7.50 5.82
CA ALA A 83 -7.43 7.51 7.24
C ALA A 83 -7.48 6.09 7.83
N THR A 84 -8.57 5.36 7.55
CA THR A 84 -8.69 3.96 8.00
C THR A 84 -7.67 3.06 7.30
N VAL A 85 -7.42 3.26 5.99
CA VAL A 85 -6.36 2.52 5.28
C VAL A 85 -5.02 2.70 5.97
N ILE A 86 -4.57 3.94 6.20
CA ILE A 86 -3.27 4.20 6.85
C ILE A 86 -3.20 3.56 8.24
N LYS A 87 -4.25 3.71 9.05
CA LYS A 87 -4.30 3.15 10.41
C LYS A 87 -4.20 1.63 10.40
N GLN A 88 -5.01 0.97 9.59
CA GLN A 88 -5.09 -0.49 9.55
C GLN A 88 -3.88 -1.11 8.87
N SER A 89 -3.34 -0.49 7.82
CA SER A 89 -2.10 -0.93 7.18
C SER A 89 -0.90 -0.85 8.13
N LYS A 90 -0.78 0.22 8.93
CA LYS A 90 0.27 0.33 9.96
C LYS A 90 0.15 -0.78 11.01
N LEU A 91 -1.07 -1.06 11.47
CA LEU A 91 -1.32 -2.16 12.43
C LEU A 91 -0.98 -3.53 11.84
N ALA A 92 -1.40 -3.79 10.61
CA ALA A 92 -1.12 -5.05 9.91
C ALA A 92 0.39 -5.27 9.74
N SER A 93 1.12 -4.23 9.31
CA SER A 93 2.58 -4.25 9.17
C SER A 93 3.28 -4.51 10.51
N ASP A 94 2.89 -3.80 11.56
CA ASP A 94 3.47 -3.96 12.90
C ASP A 94 3.27 -5.38 13.43
N HIS A 95 2.05 -5.91 13.36
CA HIS A 95 1.76 -7.26 13.83
C HIS A 95 2.42 -8.35 12.98
N ALA A 96 2.52 -8.16 11.66
CA ALA A 96 3.27 -9.08 10.79
C ALA A 96 4.76 -9.11 11.18
N LYS A 97 5.36 -7.95 11.45
CA LYS A 97 6.76 -7.84 11.90
C LYS A 97 6.98 -8.45 13.28
N LYS A 98 6.03 -8.27 14.21
CA LYS A 98 6.08 -8.94 15.53
C LYS A 98 6.01 -10.46 15.40
N GLY A 99 5.14 -10.97 14.54
CA GLY A 99 5.08 -12.41 14.25
C GLY A 99 6.40 -12.96 13.73
N LEU A 100 7.02 -12.26 12.78
CA LEU A 100 8.37 -12.61 12.28
C LEU A 100 9.44 -12.53 13.38
N ALA A 101 9.40 -11.50 14.23
CA ALA A 101 10.35 -11.36 15.33
C ALA A 101 10.23 -12.50 16.36
N GLN A 102 9.00 -12.99 16.60
CA GLN A 102 8.74 -14.09 17.54
C GLN A 102 9.47 -15.38 17.17
N LEU A 103 9.74 -15.63 15.87
CA LEU A 103 10.51 -16.79 15.43
C LEU A 103 11.94 -16.82 16.01
N ASN A 104 12.46 -15.67 16.44
CA ASN A 104 13.81 -15.52 16.99
C ASN A 104 13.81 -15.44 18.53
N TYR A 105 12.68 -15.65 19.19
CA TYR A 105 12.63 -15.64 20.65
C TYR A 105 13.31 -16.89 21.22
N PRO A 106 14.06 -16.76 22.33
CA PRO A 106 14.69 -17.91 22.96
C PRO A 106 13.63 -18.88 23.49
N MET A 107 13.83 -20.18 23.29
CA MET A 107 12.99 -21.20 23.90
C MET A 107 13.25 -21.22 25.41
N LEU A 108 12.24 -20.85 26.18
CA LEU A 108 12.27 -20.99 27.63
C LEU A 108 11.93 -22.45 27.97
N LYS A 109 12.82 -23.12 28.71
CA LYS A 109 12.47 -24.40 29.35
C LYS A 109 11.55 -24.13 30.52
N VAL A 110 10.46 -24.90 30.60
CA VAL A 110 9.56 -24.93 31.75
C VAL A 110 9.74 -26.27 32.42
N GLY A 111 10.32 -26.27 33.62
CA GLY A 111 10.68 -27.49 34.36
C GLY A 111 11.98 -28.15 33.86
N ASP A 112 12.49 -29.06 34.68
CA ASP A 112 13.64 -29.94 34.36
C ASP A 112 13.22 -31.14 33.50
#